data_AF-A0A2N8PLW4-F1
#
_entry.id   AF-A0A2N8PLW4-F1
#
_cell.length_a   1.000
_cell.length_b   1.000
_cell.length_c   1.000
_cell.angle_alpha   90.00
_cell.angle_beta   90.00
_cell.angle_gamma   90.00
#
_symmetry.space_group_name_H-M   'P 1'
#
loop_
_entity.id
_entity.type
_entity.pdbx_description
1 polymer ?
#
loop_
_entity_poly.entity_id
_entity_poly.type
_entity_poly.pdbx_seq_one_letter_code
_entity_poly.pdbx_strand_id
1 'polypeptide(L)' 'MSRWKLQDNWYLDLAGLTLEQLCERRAFAAQRAQDAKARRMGRNPKAARDWREKLRAVEDELHRRDTEKA' A
#
# COMPACT_ATOMS: atom_id res chain seq x y z
N MET A 1 2.03 4.32 16.31
CA MET A 1 1.01 5.07 15.53
C MET A 1 -0.28 4.26 15.46
N SER A 2 -1.45 4.85 15.71
CA SER A 2 -2.74 4.15 15.60
C SER A 2 -2.99 3.65 14.18
N ARG A 3 -3.39 2.38 14.04
CA ARG A 3 -3.67 1.66 12.78
C ARG A 3 -4.62 2.40 11.80
N TRP A 4 -5.40 3.35 12.30
CA TRP A 4 -6.34 4.18 11.52
C TRP A 4 -5.66 5.35 10.79
N LYS A 5 -4.66 5.99 11.40
CA LYS A 5 -3.93 7.14 10.82
C LYS A 5 -3.14 6.77 9.56
N LEU A 6 -2.77 5.49 9.43
CA LEU A 6 -2.06 4.94 8.27
C LEU A 6 -2.91 4.96 6.98
N GLN A 7 -4.24 4.93 7.09
CA GLN A 7 -5.12 4.85 5.91
C GLN A 7 -5.50 6.23 5.35
N ASP A 8 -5.64 7.25 6.20
CA ASP A 8 -6.04 8.60 5.76
C ASP A 8 -4.94 9.31 4.96
N ASN A 9 -3.68 9.20 5.38
CA ASN A 9 -2.54 9.88 4.73
C ASN A 9 -1.65 8.93 3.92
N TRP A 10 -2.24 7.83 3.41
CA TRP A 10 -1.49 6.75 2.75
C TRP A 10 -0.51 7.28 1.70
N TYR A 11 -0.98 8.11 0.77
CA TYR A 11 -0.15 8.63 -0.33
C TYR A 11 0.84 9.72 0.11
N LEU A 12 0.45 10.58 1.05
CA LEU A 12 1.27 11.71 1.50
C LEU A 12 2.52 11.26 2.26
N ASP A 13 2.39 10.17 3.04
CA ASP A 13 3.51 9.69 3.83
C ASP A 13 4.57 8.95 2.97
N LEU A 14 4.22 8.43 1.78
CA LEU A 14 5.11 7.54 1.00
C LEU A 14 6.48 8.16 0.71
N ALA A 15 6.51 9.44 0.30
CA ALA A 15 7.75 10.13 0.00
C ALA A 15 8.65 10.33 1.22
N GLY A 16 8.09 10.37 2.44
CA GLY A 16 8.83 10.59 3.69
C GLY A 16 9.25 9.32 4.43
N LEU A 17 8.78 8.14 4.01
CA LEU A 17 9.09 6.87 4.69
C LEU A 17 10.46 6.33 4.33
N THR A 18 11.04 5.48 5.16
CA THR A 18 12.26 4.72 4.82
C THR A 18 11.95 3.55 3.88
N LEU A 19 12.97 2.97 3.25
CA LEU A 19 12.80 1.77 2.41
C LEU A 19 12.16 0.59 3.17
N GLU A 20 12.57 0.39 4.42
CA GLU A 20 12.01 -0.66 5.28
C GLU A 20 10.51 -0.42 5.55
N GLN A 21 10.12 0.81 5.86
CA GLN A 21 8.72 1.19 6.07
C GLN A 21 7.88 1.08 4.80
N LEU A 22 8.46 1.36 3.62
CA LEU A 22 7.80 1.12 2.33
C LEU A 22 7.58 -0.38 2.09
N CYS A 23 8.56 -1.24 2.41
CA CYS A 23 8.41 -2.69 2.35
C CYS A 23 7.31 -3.21 3.29
N GLU A 24 7.26 -2.70 4.53
CA GLU A 24 6.18 -3.03 5.47
C GLU A 24 4.81 -2.61 4.95
N ARG A 25 4.70 -1.40 4.38
CA ARG A 25 3.46 -0.92 3.75
C ARG A 25 3.05 -1.75 2.55
N ARG A 26 4.02 -2.18 1.72
CA ARG A 26 3.79 -3.08 0.59
C ARG A 26 3.19 -4.41 1.07
N ALA A 27 3.81 -5.04 2.06
CA ALA A 27 3.33 -6.29 2.64
C ALA A 27 1.92 -6.13 3.23
N PHE A 28 1.67 -5.03 3.94
CA PHE A 28 0.37 -4.73 4.51
C PHE A 28 -0.72 -4.54 3.42
N ALA A 29 -0.45 -3.73 2.39
CA ALA A 29 -1.38 -3.51 1.29
C ALA A 29 -1.66 -4.81 0.51
N ALA A 30 -0.64 -5.63 0.26
CA ALA A 30 -0.78 -6.93 -0.37
C ALA A 30 -1.66 -7.87 0.46
N GLN A 31 -1.42 -7.97 1.77
CA GLN A 31 -2.26 -8.76 2.68
C GLN A 31 -3.70 -8.26 2.68
N ARG A 32 -3.94 -6.95 2.68
CA ARG A 32 -5.30 -6.38 2.65
C ARG A 32 -6.00 -6.60 1.32
N ALA A 33 -5.28 -6.54 0.20
CA ALA A 33 -5.82 -6.88 -1.11
C ALA A 33 -6.22 -8.36 -1.20
N GLN A 34 -5.37 -9.26 -0.69
CA GLN A 34 -5.67 -10.69 -0.59
C GLN A 34 -6.83 -10.97 0.37
N ASP A 35 -6.85 -10.34 1.54
CA ASP A 35 -7.92 -10.46 2.52
C ASP A 35 -9.25 -9.92 1.97
N ALA A 36 -9.23 -8.81 1.24
CA ALA A 36 -10.43 -8.27 0.59
C ALA A 36 -10.96 -9.22 -0.50
N LYS A 37 -10.05 -9.93 -1.19
CA LYS A 37 -10.39 -10.99 -2.15
C LYS A 37 -10.94 -12.25 -1.46
N ALA A 38 -10.33 -12.66 -0.35
CA ALA A 38 -10.62 -13.91 0.35
C ALA A 38 -11.83 -13.82 1.32
N ARG A 39 -11.96 -12.71 2.06
CA ARG A 39 -12.93 -12.62 3.17
C ARG A 39 -14.39 -12.51 2.74
N ARG A 40 -14.70 -12.14 1.49
CA ARG A 40 -16.04 -12.33 0.87
C ARG A 40 -15.91 -12.21 -0.65
N MET A 41 -16.09 -13.31 -1.39
CA MET A 41 -16.29 -13.28 -2.85
C MET A 41 -17.24 -12.15 -3.27
N GLY A 42 -16.70 -11.04 -3.81
CA GLY A 42 -17.44 -10.08 -4.62
C GLY A 42 -18.25 -8.97 -3.92
N ARG A 43 -18.36 -8.90 -2.59
CA ARG A 43 -19.26 -7.90 -1.96
C ARG A 43 -18.74 -6.45 -1.97
N ASN A 44 -17.43 -6.24 -2.12
CA ASN A 44 -16.86 -4.90 -2.29
C ASN A 44 -15.64 -4.89 -3.23
N PRO A 45 -15.87 -4.97 -4.56
CA PRO A 45 -14.80 -4.89 -5.56
C PRO A 45 -14.03 -3.57 -5.50
N LYS A 46 -14.68 -2.49 -5.01
CA LYS A 46 -14.05 -1.18 -4.83
C LYS A 46 -12.95 -1.22 -3.77
N ALA A 47 -13.17 -1.90 -2.65
CA ALA A 47 -12.15 -2.04 -1.62
C ALA A 47 -10.93 -2.85 -2.12
N ALA A 48 -11.16 -3.94 -2.86
CA ALA A 48 -10.07 -4.70 -3.47
C ALA A 48 -9.31 -3.90 -4.54
N ARG A 49 -10.00 -3.00 -5.27
CA ARG A 49 -9.36 -2.08 -6.21
C ARG A 49 -8.53 -1.02 -5.49
N ASP A 50 -9.09 -0.39 -4.45
CA ASP A 50 -8.41 0.62 -3.62
C ASP A 50 -7.10 0.08 -3.01
N TRP A 51 -7.12 -1.15 -2.46
CA TRP A 51 -5.89 -1.77 -1.95
C TRP A 51 -4.86 -2.08 -3.03
N ARG A 52 -5.29 -2.39 -4.27
CA ARG A 52 -4.38 -2.59 -5.40
C ARG A 52 -3.79 -1.27 -5.89
N GLU A 53 -4.56 -0.20 -5.93
CA GLU A 53 -4.09 1.16 -6.25
C GLU A 53 -3.06 1.63 -5.21
N LYS A 54 -3.35 1.43 -3.92
CA LYS A 54 -2.43 1.71 -2.81
C LYS A 54 -1.14 0.90 -2.86
N LEU A 55 -1.23 -0.38 -3.27
CA LEU A 55 -0.05 -1.23 -3.46
C LEU A 55 0.84 -0.71 -4.60
N ARG A 56 0.23 -0.37 -5.75
CA ARG A 56 0.96 0.19 -6.89
C ARG A 56 1.70 1.47 -6.52
N ALA A 57 1.07 2.39 -5.79
CA ALA A 57 1.73 3.62 -5.38
C ALA A 57 2.97 3.40 -4.50
N VAL A 58 2.98 2.35 -3.67
CA VAL A 58 4.16 1.97 -2.88
C VAL A 58 5.25 1.39 -3.80
N GLU A 59 4.88 0.56 -4.76
CA GLU A 59 5.81 -0.03 -5.73
C GLU A 59 6.41 1.03 -6.66
N ASP A 60 5.62 2.00 -7.11
CA ASP A 60 6.08 3.14 -7.92
C ASP A 60 7.08 4.01 -7.14
N GLU A 61 6.81 4.28 -5.85
CA GLU A 61 7.74 5.04 -5.00
C GLU A 61 9.04 4.26 -4.73
N LEU A 62 8.95 2.93 -4.53
CA LEU A 62 10.14 2.07 -4.41
C LEU A 62 10.96 2.10 -5.70
N HIS A 63 10.31 2.01 -6.86
CA HIS A 63 10.97 2.06 -8.16
C HIS A 63 11.61 3.42 -8.41
N ARG A 64 10.92 4.52 -8.10
CA ARG A 64 11.45 5.89 -8.19
C ARG A 64 12.74 6.03 -7.39
N ARG A 65 12.77 5.52 -6.16
CA ARG A 65 13.96 5.58 -5.30
C ARG A 65 15.11 4.69 -5.77
N ASP A 66 14.79 3.56 -6.38
CA ASP A 66 15.79 2.70 -7.02
C ASP A 66 16.44 3.43 -8.20
N THR A 67 15.63 4.11 -9.03
CA THR A 67 16.12 4.94 -10.14
C THR A 67 16.85 6.21 -9.70
N GLU A 68 16.53 6.78 -8.53
CA GLU A 68 17.26 7.94 -7.97
C GLU A 68 18.59 7.54 -7.32
N LYS A 69 18.79 6.25 -7.01
CA LYS A 69 20.03 5.72 -6.45
C LYS A 69 20.98 5.11 -7.49
N ALA A 70 20.50 4.86 -8.72
CA ALA A 70 21.26 4.33 -9.84
C ALA A 70 21.97 5.46 -10.63
#